data_AF-A0A1S1EJ79-F1
#
_entry.id   AF-A0A1S1EJ79-F1
#
_cell.length_a   1.000
_cell.length_b   1.000
_cell.length_c   1.000
_cell.angle_alpha   90.00
_cell.angle_beta   90.00
_cell.angle_gamma   90.00
#
_symmetry.space_group_name_H-M   'P 1'
#
loop_
_entity.id
_entity.type
_entity.pdbx_description
1 polymer ?
#
loop_
_entity_poly.entity_id
_entity_poly.type
_entity_poly.pdbx_seq_one_letter_code
_entity_poly.pdbx_strand_id
1 'polypeptide(L)'
;MHYVSWDRSNRDAPKLLAEDGPDVLGVFEHDRAIVCGQSWDLTAHAESGALATCGGEEIVRTSDSLKRAKRIDAVVGGTPYALIPETSKNWVVEGPDGEKVAQFTQDHNGVRKAILEFEGETQLPPVQVAGLAWLTRCVLEARKMANSTALIATLVFLSLFVVVVAVL
;
A
#
# COMPACT_ATOMS: atom_id res chain seq x y z
N MET A 1 14.35 -13.35 4.86
CA MET A 1 13.98 -11.94 4.61
C MET A 1 12.92 -11.53 5.61
N HIS A 2 13.20 -10.50 6.40
CA HIS A 2 12.33 -10.04 7.49
C HIS A 2 11.40 -8.89 7.12
N TYR A 3 11.76 -8.09 6.13
CA TYR A 3 10.94 -6.98 5.66
C TYR A 3 11.27 -6.66 4.21
N VAL A 4 10.41 -5.85 3.58
CA VAL A 4 10.71 -5.22 2.29
C VAL A 4 10.65 -3.72 2.40
N SER A 5 11.49 -3.06 1.62
CA SER A 5 11.57 -1.60 1.56
C SER A 5 11.50 -1.12 0.10
N TRP A 6 11.31 0.19 -0.07
CA TRP A 6 11.25 0.81 -1.39
C TRP A 6 12.43 1.74 -1.59
N ASP A 7 13.29 1.41 -2.56
CA ASP A 7 14.26 2.37 -3.08
C ASP A 7 13.56 3.30 -4.08
N ARG A 8 13.62 4.60 -3.78
CA ARG A 8 12.99 5.69 -4.53
C ARG A 8 14.00 6.61 -5.20
N SER A 9 15.24 6.15 -5.38
CA SER A 9 16.28 6.87 -6.14
C SER A 9 15.77 7.27 -7.53
N ASN A 10 14.98 6.39 -8.16
CA ASN A 10 14.07 6.75 -9.23
C ASN A 10 12.63 6.85 -8.69
N ARG A 11 12.00 8.03 -8.78
CA ARG A 11 10.66 8.27 -8.21
C ARG A 11 9.53 7.70 -9.07
N ASP A 12 9.76 7.58 -10.36
CA ASP A 12 8.78 7.12 -11.34
C ASP A 12 8.80 5.60 -11.51
N ALA A 13 9.93 4.97 -11.16
CA ALA A 13 10.10 3.52 -11.14
C ALA A 13 10.77 3.05 -9.84
N PRO A 14 10.12 3.22 -8.66
CA PRO A 14 10.64 2.72 -7.39
C PRO A 14 10.88 1.21 -7.43
N LYS A 15 11.98 0.80 -6.79
CA LYS A 15 12.37 -0.61 -6.67
C LYS A 15 11.92 -1.16 -5.33
N LEU A 16 11.31 -2.34 -5.35
CA LEU A 16 11.03 -3.11 -4.14
C LEU A 16 12.28 -3.93 -3.80
N LEU A 17 12.84 -3.70 -2.62
CA LEU A 17 14.03 -4.38 -2.12
C LEU A 17 13.64 -5.39 -1.06
N ALA A 18 14.35 -6.52 -1.05
CA ALA A 18 14.43 -7.37 0.13
C ALA A 18 15.26 -6.65 1.19
N GLU A 19 14.68 -6.41 2.36
CA GLU A 19 15.30 -5.67 3.46
C GLU A 19 15.81 -4.29 2.97
N ASP A 20 17.11 -4.02 3.09
CA ASP A 20 17.77 -2.80 2.59
C ASP A 20 18.50 -3.00 1.25
N GLY A 21 18.27 -4.14 0.58
CA GLY A 21 18.98 -4.56 -0.64
C GLY A 21 20.23 -5.41 -0.34
N PRO A 22 20.96 -5.87 -1.39
CA PRO A 22 20.85 -5.45 -2.79
C PRO A 22 19.77 -6.17 -3.61
N ASP A 23 19.10 -7.18 -3.04
CA ASP A 23 18.17 -8.03 -3.77
C ASP A 23 16.90 -7.26 -4.15
N VAL A 24 16.63 -7.16 -5.46
CA VAL A 24 15.47 -6.45 -6.01
C VAL A 24 14.37 -7.45 -6.35
N LEU A 25 13.22 -7.30 -5.71
CA LEU A 25 12.04 -8.16 -5.92
C LEU A 25 11.18 -7.68 -7.09
N GLY A 26 11.17 -6.38 -7.36
CA GLY A 26 10.49 -5.82 -8.51
C GLY A 26 10.70 -4.33 -8.70
N VAL A 27 10.29 -3.83 -9.86
CA VAL A 27 10.31 -2.40 -10.21
C VAL A 27 8.89 -2.00 -10.56
N PHE A 28 8.37 -0.96 -9.90
CA PHE A 28 6.96 -0.57 -10.01
C PHE A 28 6.87 0.83 -10.60
N GLU A 29 6.23 0.95 -11.77
CA GLU A 29 5.80 2.20 -12.38
C GLU A 29 4.36 2.54 -11.93
N HIS A 30 3.72 3.50 -12.59
CA HIS A 30 2.38 3.95 -12.21
C HIS A 30 1.30 2.90 -12.50
N ASP A 31 1.32 2.34 -13.71
CA ASP A 31 0.33 1.42 -14.26
C ASP A 31 0.92 0.04 -14.59
N ARG A 32 2.22 -0.15 -14.32
CA ARG A 32 2.95 -1.37 -14.66
C ARG A 32 3.99 -1.73 -13.61
N ALA A 33 4.36 -2.99 -13.51
CA ALA A 33 5.52 -3.43 -12.74
C ALA A 33 6.23 -4.61 -13.40
N ILE A 34 7.52 -4.73 -13.14
CA ILE A 34 8.30 -5.93 -13.45
C ILE A 34 8.61 -6.62 -12.12
N VAL A 35 7.97 -7.77 -11.87
CA VAL A 35 8.15 -8.57 -10.65
C VAL A 35 8.68 -9.94 -11.05
N CYS A 36 9.83 -10.33 -10.51
CA CYS A 36 10.48 -11.61 -10.86
C CYS A 36 10.63 -11.84 -12.39
N GLY A 37 10.81 -10.77 -13.17
CA GLY A 37 10.91 -10.83 -14.64
C GLY A 37 9.57 -10.91 -15.38
N GLN A 38 8.44 -10.94 -14.67
CA GLN A 38 7.10 -10.91 -15.26
C GLN A 38 6.55 -9.48 -15.29
N SER A 39 5.90 -9.11 -16.39
CA SER A 39 5.23 -7.82 -16.53
C SER A 39 3.83 -7.89 -15.94
N TRP A 40 3.55 -7.01 -15.00
CA TRP A 40 2.26 -6.84 -14.36
C TRP A 40 1.62 -5.53 -14.80
N ASP A 41 0.34 -5.58 -15.13
CA ASP A 41 -0.49 -4.38 -15.32
C ASP A 41 -1.19 -4.06 -14.00
N LEU A 42 -1.07 -2.81 -13.56
CA LEU A 42 -1.50 -2.35 -12.24
C LEU A 42 -2.65 -1.34 -12.39
N THR A 43 -3.72 -1.55 -11.63
CA THR A 43 -4.82 -0.59 -11.52
C THR A 43 -5.22 -0.47 -10.05
N ALA A 44 -5.16 0.74 -9.51
CA ALA A 44 -5.56 1.00 -8.13
C ALA A 44 -6.46 2.25 -8.06
N HIS A 45 -7.59 2.11 -7.39
CA HIS A 45 -8.56 3.18 -7.18
C HIS A 45 -8.95 3.21 -5.71
N ALA A 46 -8.86 4.40 -5.11
CA ALA A 46 -9.04 4.57 -3.66
C ALA A 46 -10.40 4.06 -3.12
N GLU A 47 -11.44 4.03 -3.97
CA GLU A 47 -12.79 3.61 -3.60
C GLU A 47 -13.20 2.23 -4.11
N SER A 48 -12.67 1.77 -5.24
CA SER A 48 -13.07 0.49 -5.86
C SER A 48 -12.02 -0.62 -5.75
N GLY A 49 -10.92 -0.38 -5.03
CA GLY A 49 -9.92 -1.39 -4.71
C GLY A 49 -8.71 -1.37 -5.63
N ALA A 50 -8.05 -2.52 -5.77
CA ALA A 50 -6.81 -2.67 -6.53
C ALA A 50 -6.78 -4.00 -7.26
N LEU A 51 -6.23 -3.99 -8.47
CA LEU A 51 -6.08 -5.12 -9.36
C LEU A 51 -4.68 -5.10 -9.98
N ALA A 52 -3.95 -6.21 -9.89
CA ALA A 52 -2.76 -6.47 -10.66
C ALA A 52 -2.96 -7.73 -11.51
N THR A 53 -2.62 -7.66 -12.79
CA THR A 53 -2.71 -8.81 -13.70
C THR A 53 -1.39 -9.12 -14.36
N CYS A 54 -1.11 -10.40 -14.63
CA CYS A 54 0.08 -10.86 -15.36
C CYS A 54 -0.38 -11.73 -16.52
N GLY A 55 -0.18 -11.29 -17.76
CA GLY A 55 -0.64 -12.04 -18.94
C GLY A 55 -2.15 -12.28 -18.97
N GLY A 56 -2.94 -11.39 -18.35
CA GLY A 56 -4.40 -11.51 -18.23
C GLY A 56 -4.91 -12.29 -17.02
N GLU A 57 -4.03 -12.92 -16.24
CA GLU A 57 -4.41 -13.58 -14.98
C GLU A 57 -4.34 -12.61 -13.80
N GLU A 58 -5.33 -12.63 -12.92
CA GLU A 58 -5.34 -11.80 -11.71
C GLU A 58 -4.32 -12.32 -10.68
N ILE A 59 -3.30 -11.53 -10.39
CA ILE A 59 -2.28 -11.85 -9.39
C ILE A 59 -2.60 -11.17 -8.06
N VAL A 60 -3.15 -9.96 -8.08
CA VAL A 60 -3.61 -9.27 -6.87
C VAL A 60 -5.01 -8.73 -7.13
N ARG A 61 -5.95 -8.98 -6.22
CA ARG A 61 -7.29 -8.38 -6.30
C ARG A 61 -7.81 -8.03 -4.92
N THR A 62 -8.35 -6.83 -4.79
CA THR A 62 -9.29 -6.45 -3.74
C THR A 62 -10.38 -5.54 -4.31
N SER A 63 -11.58 -5.66 -3.78
CA SER A 63 -12.74 -4.83 -4.16
C SER A 63 -13.08 -3.79 -3.09
N ASP A 64 -12.33 -3.78 -1.98
CA ASP A 64 -12.60 -2.92 -0.83
C ASP A 64 -12.05 -1.51 -1.05
N SER A 65 -12.71 -0.52 -0.44
CA SER A 65 -12.22 0.85 -0.41
C SER A 65 -10.91 0.94 0.37
N LEU A 66 -9.81 1.14 -0.34
CA LEU A 66 -8.47 1.29 0.24
C LEU A 66 -8.40 2.46 1.24
N LYS A 67 -9.23 3.49 1.01
CA LYS A 67 -9.29 4.71 1.82
C LYS A 67 -10.15 4.56 3.08
N ARG A 68 -11.26 3.81 3.03
CA ARG A 68 -12.31 3.84 4.08
C ARG A 68 -12.56 2.51 4.77
N ALA A 69 -12.24 1.38 4.15
CA ALA A 69 -12.59 0.07 4.68
C ALA A 69 -11.91 -0.19 6.04
N LYS A 70 -12.62 -0.84 6.96
CA LYS A 70 -12.06 -1.21 8.29
C LYS A 70 -11.34 -2.56 8.28
N ARG A 71 -11.40 -3.26 7.16
CA ARG A 71 -10.72 -4.50 6.82
C ARG A 71 -10.69 -4.53 5.29
N ILE A 72 -9.58 -4.94 4.71
CA ILE A 72 -9.43 -5.09 3.25
C ILE A 72 -9.12 -6.56 3.01
N ASP A 73 -10.08 -7.27 2.42
CA ASP A 73 -9.90 -8.64 2.01
C ASP A 73 -9.30 -8.64 0.59
N ALA A 74 -8.21 -9.37 0.42
CA ALA A 74 -7.46 -9.40 -0.82
C ALA A 74 -7.07 -10.83 -1.19
N VAL A 75 -6.92 -11.10 -2.48
CA VAL A 75 -6.34 -12.33 -2.99
C VAL A 75 -5.03 -11.98 -3.66
N VAL A 76 -3.94 -12.62 -3.26
CA VAL A 76 -2.60 -12.43 -3.80
C VAL A 76 -2.02 -13.78 -4.21
N GLY A 77 -1.72 -13.96 -5.48
CA GLY A 77 -1.23 -15.23 -6.05
C GLY A 77 -2.17 -16.39 -5.76
N GLY A 78 -3.49 -16.15 -5.77
CA GLY A 78 -4.51 -17.15 -5.43
C GLY A 78 -4.72 -17.39 -3.92
N THR A 79 -3.92 -16.77 -3.06
CA THR A 79 -4.01 -16.92 -1.60
C THR A 79 -4.78 -15.76 -0.96
N PRO A 80 -5.78 -16.01 -0.11
CA PRO A 80 -6.51 -14.96 0.58
C PRO A 80 -5.68 -14.35 1.71
N TYR A 81 -5.73 -13.03 1.82
CA TYR A 81 -5.13 -12.24 2.90
C TYR A 81 -6.12 -11.19 3.39
N ALA A 82 -5.94 -10.76 4.63
CA ALA A 82 -6.72 -9.68 5.20
C ALA A 82 -5.81 -8.61 5.80
N LEU A 83 -5.97 -7.37 5.33
CA LEU A 83 -5.29 -6.20 5.90
C LEU A 83 -6.23 -5.58 6.93
N ILE A 84 -5.79 -5.52 8.18
CA ILE A 84 -6.62 -5.12 9.32
C ILE A 84 -5.91 -3.99 10.09
N PRO A 85 -6.59 -2.87 10.37
CA PRO A 85 -6.06 -1.83 11.23
C PRO A 85 -6.11 -2.27 12.69
N GLU A 86 -4.97 -2.34 13.35
CA GLU A 86 -4.90 -2.40 14.82
C GLU A 86 -5.16 -1.02 15.44
N THR A 87 -4.66 0.02 14.77
CA THR A 87 -4.92 1.41 15.12
C THR A 87 -5.18 2.22 13.85
N SER A 88 -5.39 3.53 13.99
CA SER A 88 -5.50 4.41 12.81
C SER A 88 -4.24 4.40 11.94
N LYS A 89 -3.09 3.99 12.47
CA LYS A 89 -1.78 4.01 11.79
C LYS A 89 -1.14 2.64 11.60
N ASN A 90 -1.41 1.67 12.47
CA ASN A 90 -0.78 0.36 12.42
C ASN A 90 -1.73 -0.67 11.82
N TRP A 91 -1.19 -1.48 10.92
CA TRP A 91 -1.92 -2.48 10.17
C TRP A 91 -1.20 -3.81 10.26
N VAL A 92 -1.99 -4.88 10.34
CA VAL A 92 -1.52 -6.26 10.24
C VAL A 92 -2.08 -6.89 8.98
N VAL A 93 -1.35 -7.86 8.46
CA VAL A 93 -1.76 -8.74 7.38
C VAL A 93 -1.94 -10.11 7.98
N GLU A 94 -3.15 -10.64 7.92
CA GLU A 94 -3.47 -12.01 8.27
C GLU A 94 -3.45 -12.88 7.01
N GLY A 95 -2.87 -14.07 7.13
CA GLY A 95 -2.89 -15.11 6.10
C GLY A 95 -4.21 -15.90 6.09
N PRO A 96 -4.30 -16.95 5.26
CA PRO A 96 -5.50 -17.79 5.13
C PRO A 96 -5.94 -18.44 6.44
N ASP A 97 -4.98 -18.78 7.29
CA ASP A 97 -5.21 -19.47 8.56
C ASP A 97 -5.60 -18.51 9.69
N GLY A 98 -5.71 -17.21 9.40
CA GLY A 98 -5.94 -16.15 10.40
C GLY A 98 -4.70 -15.78 11.20
N GLU A 99 -3.56 -16.41 10.94
CA GLU A 99 -2.29 -16.03 11.55
C GLU A 99 -1.74 -14.76 10.93
N LYS A 100 -1.13 -13.93 11.76
CA LYS A 100 -0.43 -12.74 11.31
C LYS A 100 0.80 -13.15 10.51
N VAL A 101 0.90 -12.67 9.27
CA VAL A 101 2.04 -12.94 8.38
C VAL A 101 2.91 -11.71 8.19
N ALA A 102 2.33 -10.51 8.31
CA ALA A 102 3.06 -9.26 8.16
C ALA A 102 2.39 -8.09 8.89
N GLN A 103 3.08 -6.97 8.96
CA GLN A 103 2.57 -5.70 9.46
C GLN A 103 3.18 -4.50 8.71
N PHE A 104 2.48 -3.38 8.73
CA PHE A 104 2.97 -2.12 8.21
C PHE A 104 2.39 -0.94 9.00
N THR A 105 3.09 0.20 8.97
CA THR A 105 2.66 1.40 9.69
C THR A 105 2.64 2.63 8.79
N GLN A 106 1.73 3.55 9.10
CA GLN A 106 1.69 4.90 8.54
C GLN A 106 2.64 5.86 9.25
N ASP A 107 3.14 5.50 10.45
CA ASP A 107 3.84 6.44 11.32
C ASP A 107 5.28 6.72 10.87
N HIS A 108 5.76 7.94 11.13
CA HIS A 108 7.12 8.46 10.90
C HIS A 108 7.68 8.42 9.46
N ASN A 109 7.09 7.68 8.52
CA ASN A 109 7.61 7.53 7.16
C ASN A 109 6.55 7.55 6.05
N GLY A 110 5.26 7.35 6.37
CA GLY A 110 4.16 7.31 5.39
C GLY A 110 4.52 6.57 4.09
N VAL A 111 4.10 7.09 2.94
CA VAL A 111 4.49 6.52 1.62
C VAL A 111 5.97 6.72 1.25
N ARG A 112 6.73 7.50 2.03
CA ARG A 112 8.15 7.76 1.71
C ARG A 112 9.03 6.57 2.08
N LYS A 113 8.70 5.83 3.14
CA LYS A 113 9.25 4.49 3.43
C LYS A 113 8.11 3.56 3.83
N ALA A 114 7.44 2.99 2.82
CA ALA A 114 6.39 1.99 3.03
C ALA A 114 7.03 0.63 3.31
N ILE A 115 7.32 0.34 4.58
CA ILE A 115 7.93 -0.94 4.97
C ILE A 115 6.81 -1.94 5.26
N LEU A 116 6.96 -3.15 4.71
CA LEU A 116 6.16 -4.31 5.09
C LEU A 116 7.07 -5.29 5.82
N GLU A 117 6.81 -5.49 7.10
CA GLU A 117 7.57 -6.36 8.00
C GLU A 117 6.86 -7.70 8.13
N PHE A 118 7.59 -8.80 8.03
CA PHE A 118 7.06 -10.15 8.15
C PHE A 118 7.27 -10.71 9.55
N GLU A 119 6.39 -11.62 9.96
CA GLU A 119 6.59 -12.37 11.20
C GLU A 119 7.73 -13.39 11.00
N GLY A 120 8.92 -13.06 11.51
CA GLY A 120 10.11 -13.90 11.36
C GLY A 120 10.70 -13.90 9.94
N GLU A 121 11.31 -15.00 9.53
CA GLU A 121 11.77 -15.17 8.15
C GLU A 121 10.60 -15.57 7.26
N THR A 122 10.27 -14.72 6.28
CA THR A 122 9.16 -15.02 5.37
C THR A 122 9.47 -16.23 4.49
N GLN A 123 8.52 -17.16 4.44
CA GLN A 123 8.50 -18.29 3.51
C GLN A 123 7.55 -18.04 2.33
N LEU A 124 6.99 -16.83 2.23
CA LEU A 124 6.06 -16.47 1.18
C LEU A 124 6.79 -16.42 -0.18
N PRO A 125 6.16 -16.91 -1.26
CA PRO A 125 6.67 -16.73 -2.61
C PRO A 125 6.93 -15.25 -2.94
N PRO A 126 7.99 -14.93 -3.72
CA PRO A 126 8.33 -13.56 -4.08
C PRO A 126 7.18 -12.77 -4.73
N VAL A 127 6.33 -13.45 -5.52
CA VAL A 127 5.10 -12.88 -6.11
C VAL A 127 4.13 -12.40 -5.03
N GLN A 128 3.95 -13.18 -3.96
CA GLN A 128 3.05 -12.82 -2.87
C GLN A 128 3.61 -11.67 -2.03
N VAL A 129 4.92 -11.71 -1.74
CA VAL A 129 5.64 -10.61 -1.10
C VAL A 129 5.48 -9.30 -1.88
N ALA A 130 5.72 -9.34 -3.19
CA ALA A 130 5.62 -8.17 -4.06
C ALA A 130 4.17 -7.65 -4.17
N GLY A 131 3.20 -8.55 -4.28
CA GLY A 131 1.78 -8.20 -4.32
C GLY A 131 1.29 -7.56 -3.03
N LEU A 132 1.67 -8.11 -1.87
CA LEU A 132 1.36 -7.53 -0.57
C LEU A 132 2.04 -6.16 -0.38
N ALA A 133 3.32 -6.03 -0.73
CA ALA A 133 4.04 -4.77 -0.63
C ALA A 133 3.41 -3.67 -1.48
N TRP A 134 3.02 -3.99 -2.71
CA TRP A 134 2.31 -3.08 -3.60
C TRP A 134 0.93 -2.68 -3.04
N LEU A 135 0.15 -3.66 -2.57
CA LEU A 135 -1.18 -3.40 -2.01
C LEU A 135 -1.09 -2.52 -0.76
N THR A 136 -0.16 -2.82 0.15
CA THR A 136 0.15 -1.99 1.33
C THR A 136 0.44 -0.56 0.92
N ARG A 137 1.28 -0.36 -0.10
CA ARG A 137 1.58 0.98 -0.61
C ARG A 137 0.32 1.68 -1.15
N CYS A 138 -0.55 0.99 -1.89
CA CYS A 138 -1.81 1.56 -2.38
C CYS A 138 -2.73 2.01 -1.23
N VAL A 139 -2.81 1.23 -0.14
CA VAL A 139 -3.56 1.59 1.07
C VAL A 139 -2.97 2.85 1.73
N LEU A 140 -1.65 2.92 1.88
CA LEU A 140 -0.95 4.07 2.43
C LEU A 140 -1.17 5.34 1.60
N GLU A 141 -1.11 5.23 0.27
CA GLU A 141 -1.34 6.35 -0.65
C GLU A 141 -2.78 6.86 -0.58
N ALA A 142 -3.77 5.95 -0.66
CA ALA A 142 -5.20 6.30 -0.63
C ALA A 142 -5.60 7.01 0.68
N ARG A 143 -5.10 6.52 1.82
CA ARG A 143 -5.40 7.11 3.14
C ARG A 143 -4.67 8.42 3.39
N LYS A 144 -3.45 8.58 2.88
CA LYS A 144 -2.72 9.86 3.01
C LYS A 144 -3.39 10.98 2.21
N MET A 145 -3.87 10.70 1.00
CA MET A 145 -4.57 11.69 0.18
C MET A 145 -5.85 12.17 0.87
N ALA A 146 -6.62 11.25 1.47
CA ALA A 146 -7.82 11.58 2.24
C ALA A 146 -7.58 12.64 3.33
N ASN A 147 -6.57 12.41 4.17
CA ASN A 147 -6.26 13.29 5.29
C ASN A 147 -5.75 14.67 4.80
N SER A 148 -5.01 14.69 3.69
CA SER A 148 -4.49 15.93 3.12
C SER A 148 -5.62 16.82 2.57
N THR A 149 -6.59 16.24 1.85
CA THR A 149 -7.74 16.99 1.32
C THR A 149 -8.60 17.59 2.44
N ALA A 150 -8.86 16.83 3.51
CA ALA A 150 -9.65 17.30 4.65
C ALA A 150 -8.97 18.48 5.37
N LEU A 151 -7.65 18.42 5.55
CA LEU A 151 -6.88 19.50 6.16
C LEU A 151 -6.88 20.76 5.27
N ILE A 152 -6.68 20.63 3.96
CA ILE A 152 -6.73 21.76 3.03
C ILE A 152 -8.11 22.42 3.07
N ALA A 153 -9.19 21.64 3.00
CA ALA A 153 -10.55 22.15 3.07
C ALA A 153 -10.83 22.91 4.38
N THR A 154 -10.33 22.39 5.50
CA THR A 154 -10.46 23.03 6.82
C THR A 154 -9.70 24.36 6.87
N LEU A 155 -8.47 24.42 6.33
CA LEU A 155 -7.68 25.64 6.28
C LEU A 155 -8.31 26.71 5.38
N VAL A 156 -8.87 26.32 4.23
CA VAL A 156 -9.61 27.22 3.35
C VAL A 156 -10.85 27.78 4.05
N PHE A 157 -11.61 26.91 4.72
CA PHE A 157 -12.78 27.33 5.50
C PHE A 157 -12.39 28.32 6.60
N LEU A 158 -11.34 28.02 7.39
CA LEU A 158 -10.88 28.89 8.46
C LEU A 158 -10.38 30.24 7.91
N SER A 159 -9.69 30.24 6.76
CA SER A 159 -9.22 31.47 6.11
C SER A 159 -10.39 32.36 5.67
N LEU A 160 -11.44 31.78 5.08
CA LEU A 160 -12.66 32.51 4.71
C LEU A 160 -13.39 33.04 5.96
N PHE A 161 -13.49 32.22 7.01
CA PHE A 161 -14.11 32.61 8.28
C PHE A 161 -13.40 33.82 8.91
N VAL A 162 -12.08 33.82 8.96
CA VAL A 162 -11.29 34.95 9.49
C VAL A 162 -11.54 36.23 8.68
N VAL A 163 -11.58 36.15 7.35
CA VAL A 163 -11.87 37.31 6.50
C VAL A 163 -13.29 37.84 6.76
N VAL A 164 -14.28 36.97 6.87
CA VAL A 164 -15.67 37.37 7.16
C VAL A 164 -15.78 38.06 8.52
N VAL A 165 -15.16 37.50 9.56
CA VAL A 165 -15.17 38.08 10.92
C VAL A 165 -14.41 39.40 10.97
N ALA A 166 -13.32 39.57 10.20
CA ALA A 166 -12.56 40.82 10.20
C ALA A 166 -13.24 41.97 9.44
N VAL A 167 -14.17 41.65 8.53
CA VAL A 167 -14.90 42.64 7.70
C VAL A 167 -16.28 42.99 8.29
N LEU A 168 -16.83 42.14 9.16
CA LEU A 168 -18.04 42.40 9.97
C LEU A 168 -17.72 43.23 11.21
#